data_AF-A0A5M3MSM4-F1
#
_entry.id   AF-A0A5M3MSM4-F1
#
_cell.length_a   1.000
_cell.length_b   1.000
_cell.length_c   1.000
_cell.angle_alpha   90.00
_cell.angle_beta   90.00
_cell.angle_gamma   90.00
#
_symmetry.space_group_name_H-M   'P 1'
#
loop_
_entity.id
_entity.type
_entity.pdbx_description
1 polymer ?
#
loop_
_entity_poly.entity_id
_entity_poly.type
_entity_poly.pdbx_seq_one_letter_code
_entity_poly.pdbx_strand_id
1 'polypeptide(L)'
;MPTLQRQSTDILSDLRIPSEFTAYEKIAEVETLRRLEEWKARAQEALQELREMLVRLEGTDTSQEIKEGNSDDRNRSGQSKRVRDDAAVIQAVAPFAEEELGVSSTPWTTPSSRAHAQAILAPYDTLPAPLALELLTLVKPIFAKNLHPRLHPETARALARPAGGDAATQDYFEAQEWKKCPGIGGLLAWILTRMEAEAYERAWPLVIPPMMAFIDDYEPHHKLAGVRIVARMLERVPPELLRRTGLDALLNNSLSSAFRSLHSDHTPDLLRATVPTLLLLTDKSTSPATETRAERLSAIIGDGLIGTVWTYAYRDPETLAAATEMVAVVVQRIGIGAARWLKAIIPQLTHALAASANVGIDAGLPTVPMSRLLQVASAQTLAIVVEVCAPRMGRWRYTILDGVGRCWISLEDRLREGEKEGPEEDVLRIALKGVVKNLQAACEETTKDLVELCVFDDHLFAGLLPSTEA
;
A
#
# COMPACT_ATOMS: atom_id res chain seq x y z
N MET A 1 -13.31 41.29 13.41
CA MET A 1 -12.49 40.29 14.13
C MET A 1 -13.33 39.22 14.83
N PRO A 2 -14.24 39.50 15.79
CA PRO A 2 -15.00 38.44 16.48
C PRO A 2 -16.09 37.75 15.64
N THR A 3 -16.66 38.42 14.62
CA THR A 3 -17.63 37.84 13.69
C THR A 3 -17.00 36.83 12.72
N LEU A 4 -15.80 37.11 12.22
CA LEU A 4 -15.07 36.21 11.32
C LEU A 4 -14.59 34.95 12.04
N GLN A 5 -14.13 35.06 13.30
CA GLN A 5 -13.75 33.89 14.11
C GLN A 5 -14.96 32.99 14.43
N ARG A 6 -16.14 33.57 14.63
CA ARG A 6 -17.36 32.79 14.87
C ARG A 6 -17.83 32.09 13.59
N GLN A 7 -17.77 32.79 12.45
CA GLN A 7 -18.07 32.21 11.15
C GLN A 7 -17.11 31.07 10.79
N SER A 8 -15.81 31.23 11.05
CA SER A 8 -14.84 30.16 10.79
C SER A 8 -15.10 28.93 11.68
N THR A 9 -15.43 29.11 12.97
CA THR A 9 -15.73 27.97 13.84
C THR A 9 -17.00 27.23 13.43
N ASP A 10 -18.02 27.94 12.96
CA ASP A 10 -19.28 27.35 12.50
C ASP A 10 -19.02 26.52 11.22
N ILE A 11 -18.29 27.07 10.24
CA ILE A 11 -17.92 26.36 9.01
C ILE A 11 -17.06 25.11 9.30
N LEU A 12 -16.06 25.22 10.18
CA LEU A 12 -15.21 24.08 10.53
C LEU A 12 -16.02 22.96 11.24
N SER A 13 -17.09 23.32 11.96
CA SER A 13 -17.96 22.34 12.59
C SER A 13 -18.81 21.55 11.58
N ASP A 14 -19.20 22.19 10.47
CA ASP A 14 -19.93 21.54 9.38
C ASP A 14 -19.07 20.53 8.60
N LEU A 15 -17.75 20.71 8.61
CA LEU A 15 -16.78 19.80 7.99
C LEU A 15 -16.46 18.55 8.82
N ARG A 16 -17.01 18.43 10.04
CA ARG A 16 -16.77 17.24 10.88
C ARG A 16 -17.47 16.02 10.27
N ILE A 17 -16.66 15.06 9.82
CA ILE A 17 -17.16 13.84 9.17
C ILE A 17 -18.00 13.01 10.18
N PRO A 18 -19.27 12.68 9.86
CA PRO A 18 -20.12 11.80 10.64
C PRO A 18 -19.51 10.41 10.85
N SER A 19 -19.57 9.87 12.08
CA SER A 19 -19.01 8.55 12.43
C SER A 19 -19.62 7.38 11.64
N GLU A 20 -20.83 7.56 11.12
CA GLU A 20 -21.54 6.59 10.30
C GLU A 20 -20.78 6.27 9.01
N PHE A 21 -19.93 7.17 8.52
CA PHE A 21 -19.09 6.91 7.36
C PHE A 21 -18.09 5.77 7.57
N THR A 22 -17.70 5.43 8.80
CA THR A 22 -16.83 4.27 9.09
C THR A 22 -17.45 2.96 8.59
N ALA A 23 -18.78 2.86 8.57
CA ALA A 23 -19.49 1.64 8.15
C ALA A 23 -20.37 1.90 6.91
N TYR A 24 -20.01 2.86 6.06
CA TYR A 24 -20.86 3.37 4.99
C TYR A 24 -21.46 2.28 4.08
N GLU A 25 -20.63 1.32 3.65
CA GLU A 25 -21.05 0.21 2.77
C GLU A 25 -22.03 -0.77 3.43
N LYS A 26 -22.09 -0.78 4.76
CA LYS A 26 -22.96 -1.67 5.55
C LYS A 26 -24.28 -0.99 5.95
N ILE A 27 -24.48 0.29 5.60
CA ILE A 27 -25.70 1.04 5.93
C ILE A 27 -26.83 0.60 4.99
N ALA A 28 -27.82 -0.10 5.53
CA ALA A 28 -29.04 -0.47 4.79
C ALA A 28 -30.17 0.56 4.91
N GLU A 29 -30.11 1.46 5.89
CA GLU A 29 -31.16 2.43 6.17
C GLU A 29 -31.11 3.60 5.19
N VAL A 30 -32.15 3.71 4.36
CA VAL A 30 -32.27 4.73 3.32
C VAL A 30 -32.24 6.15 3.89
N GLU A 31 -32.86 6.37 5.05
CA GLU A 31 -32.89 7.69 5.69
C GLU A 31 -31.50 8.12 6.19
N THR A 32 -30.72 7.18 6.73
CA THR A 32 -29.33 7.43 7.13
C THR A 32 -28.48 7.76 5.91
N LEU A 33 -28.61 7.02 4.80
CA LEU A 33 -27.91 7.32 3.54
C LEU A 33 -28.29 8.71 3.00
N ARG A 34 -29.59 9.05 2.97
CA ARG A 34 -30.09 10.36 2.53
C ARG A 34 -29.47 11.50 3.34
N ARG A 35 -29.45 11.37 4.67
CA ARG A 35 -28.82 12.35 5.57
C ARG A 35 -27.32 12.50 5.35
N LEU A 36 -26.62 11.41 5.05
CA LEU A 36 -25.19 11.44 4.75
C LEU A 36 -24.90 12.11 3.40
N GLU A 37 -25.71 11.87 2.37
CA GLU A 37 -25.60 12.58 1.08
C GLU A 37 -25.90 14.08 1.22
N GLU A 38 -26.92 14.46 1.99
CA GLU A 38 -27.21 15.87 2.32
C GLU A 38 -26.06 16.53 3.10
N TRP A 39 -25.39 15.78 3.98
CA TRP A 39 -24.20 16.26 4.65
C TRP A 39 -23.04 16.45 3.66
N LYS A 40 -22.81 15.55 2.69
CA LYS A 40 -21.75 15.72 1.68
C LYS A 40 -21.93 16.97 0.85
N ALA A 41 -23.16 17.26 0.42
CA ALA A 41 -23.47 18.48 -0.32
C ALA A 41 -23.13 19.74 0.50
N ARG A 42 -23.54 19.77 1.77
CA ARG A 42 -23.22 20.87 2.69
C ARG A 42 -21.72 20.98 2.98
N ALA A 43 -21.01 19.87 3.14
CA ALA A 43 -19.56 19.88 3.36
C ALA A 43 -18.82 20.47 2.15
N GLN A 44 -19.29 20.20 0.92
CA GLN A 44 -18.74 20.82 -0.28
C GLN A 44 -18.95 22.35 -0.28
N GLU A 45 -20.16 22.82 0.05
CA GLU A 45 -20.46 24.25 0.17
C GLU A 45 -19.60 24.91 1.26
N ALA A 46 -19.47 24.27 2.42
CA ALA A 46 -18.64 24.74 3.53
C ALA A 46 -17.15 24.83 3.13
N LEU A 47 -16.61 23.88 2.37
CA LEU A 47 -15.24 23.95 1.84
C LEU A 47 -15.08 25.10 0.85
N GLN A 48 -16.08 25.34 -0.01
CA GLN A 48 -16.04 26.48 -0.93
C GLN A 48 -16.06 27.81 -0.15
N GLU A 49 -16.95 27.95 0.83
CA GLU A 49 -17.05 29.15 1.66
C GLU A 49 -15.77 29.40 2.46
N LEU A 50 -15.19 28.33 3.05
CA LEU A 50 -13.92 28.40 3.77
C LEU A 50 -12.79 28.90 2.85
N ARG A 51 -12.71 28.36 1.63
CA ARG A 51 -11.72 28.79 0.64
C ARG A 51 -11.88 30.27 0.30
N GLU A 52 -13.10 30.73 0.01
CA GLU A 52 -13.36 32.13 -0.29
C GLU A 52 -13.01 33.05 0.90
N MET A 53 -13.29 32.61 2.12
CA MET A 53 -12.94 33.32 3.34
C MET A 53 -11.42 33.48 3.50
N LEU A 54 -10.66 32.39 3.31
CA LEU A 54 -9.19 32.41 3.42
C LEU A 54 -8.55 33.32 2.37
N VAL A 55 -9.02 33.27 1.11
CA VAL A 55 -8.53 34.16 0.03
C VAL A 55 -8.80 35.64 0.35
N ARG A 56 -9.96 35.95 0.95
CA ARG A 56 -10.28 37.33 1.37
C ARG A 56 -9.34 37.81 2.49
N LEU A 57 -8.99 36.93 3.43
CA LEU A 57 -8.10 37.25 4.54
C LEU A 57 -6.66 37.50 4.06
N GLU A 58 -6.15 36.67 3.15
CA GLU A 58 -4.83 36.87 2.53
C GLU A 58 -4.74 38.21 1.77
N GLY A 59 -5.82 38.59 1.06
CA GLY A 59 -5.89 39.89 0.38
C GLY A 59 -5.84 41.10 1.32
N THR A 60 -6.31 40.95 2.57
CA THR A 60 -6.30 42.05 3.56
C THR A 60 -4.98 42.18 4.33
N ASP A 61 -4.26 41.09 4.60
CA ASP A 61 -3.00 41.12 5.35
C ASP A 61 -1.87 41.84 4.59
N THR A 62 -1.83 41.70 3.26
CA THR A 62 -0.84 42.41 2.40
C THR A 62 -0.93 43.95 2.49
N SER A 63 -2.02 44.51 3.02
CA SER A 63 -2.20 45.95 3.19
C SER A 63 -1.80 46.48 4.58
N GLN A 64 -1.57 45.60 5.58
CA GLN A 64 -1.25 46.00 6.96
C GLN A 64 0.23 45.82 7.34
N GLU A 65 1.02 45.00 6.63
CA GLU A 65 2.44 44.78 6.94
C GLU A 65 3.37 45.99 6.64
N ILE A 66 2.87 47.09 6.06
CA ILE A 66 3.69 48.31 5.85
C ILE A 66 3.79 49.18 7.11
N LYS A 67 3.05 48.89 8.19
CA LYS A 67 3.09 49.71 9.41
C LYS A 67 2.98 48.86 10.68
N GLU A 68 4.10 48.31 11.17
CA GLU A 68 4.36 48.23 12.62
C GLU A 68 5.76 47.65 12.88
N GLY A 69 6.70 48.54 13.22
CA GLY A 69 7.93 48.18 13.88
C GLY A 69 7.74 48.10 15.40
N ASN A 70 8.50 47.20 16.04
CA ASN A 70 8.71 47.00 17.48
C ASN A 70 7.58 46.33 18.30
N SER A 71 7.71 45.02 18.54
CA SER A 71 7.72 44.42 19.90
C SER A 71 7.82 42.88 19.84
N ASP A 72 8.93 42.32 20.35
CA ASP A 72 9.22 40.86 20.29
C ASP A 72 8.23 39.97 21.06
N ASP A 73 7.58 40.48 22.12
CA ASP A 73 6.65 39.69 22.95
C ASP A 73 5.23 39.57 22.34
N ARG A 74 4.76 40.58 21.59
CA ARG A 74 3.48 40.46 20.87
C ARG A 74 3.59 39.46 19.72
N ASN A 75 4.76 39.43 19.08
CA ASN A 75 5.02 38.57 17.93
C ASN A 75 4.88 37.07 18.27
N ARG A 76 5.36 36.64 19.46
CA ARG A 76 5.23 35.24 19.91
C ARG A 76 3.78 34.80 20.15
N SER A 77 2.97 35.66 20.76
CA SER A 77 1.54 35.37 21.00
C SER A 77 0.73 35.29 19.69
N GLY A 78 1.03 36.17 18.72
CA GLY A 78 0.40 36.15 17.40
C GLY A 78 0.77 34.89 16.60
N GLN A 79 2.05 34.50 16.64
CA GLN A 79 2.53 33.30 15.97
C GLN A 79 1.92 32.01 16.54
N SER A 80 1.82 31.89 17.87
CA SER A 80 1.18 30.72 18.49
C SER A 80 -0.32 30.63 18.19
N LYS A 81 -1.01 31.77 18.05
CA LYS A 81 -2.41 31.80 17.68
C LYS A 81 -2.60 31.36 16.22
N ARG A 82 -1.79 31.89 15.30
CA ARG A 82 -1.82 31.52 13.89
C ARG A 82 -1.60 30.02 13.68
N VAL A 83 -0.63 29.42 14.36
CA VAL A 83 -0.38 27.97 14.30
C VAL A 83 -1.61 27.15 14.72
N ARG A 84 -2.35 27.59 15.73
CA ARG A 84 -3.58 26.90 16.16
C ARG A 84 -4.73 27.05 15.16
N ASP A 85 -4.89 28.25 14.61
CA ASP A 85 -5.92 28.54 13.61
C ASP A 85 -5.65 27.71 12.34
N ASP A 86 -4.40 27.67 11.87
CA ASP A 86 -3.96 26.85 10.72
C ASP A 86 -4.15 25.34 11.01
N ALA A 87 -3.81 24.88 12.23
CA ALA A 87 -4.00 23.48 12.61
C ALA A 87 -5.48 23.06 12.60
N ALA A 88 -6.38 23.93 13.06
CA ALA A 88 -7.82 23.66 13.05
C ALA A 88 -8.37 23.54 11.62
N VAL A 89 -7.94 24.43 10.72
CA VAL A 89 -8.28 24.38 9.29
C VAL A 89 -7.78 23.08 8.67
N ILE A 90 -6.51 22.76 8.85
CA ILE A 90 -5.91 21.54 8.29
C ILE A 90 -6.59 20.29 8.82
N GLN A 91 -6.87 20.21 10.13
CA GLN A 91 -7.55 19.05 10.73
C GLN A 91 -8.92 18.80 10.09
N ALA A 92 -9.68 19.85 9.81
CA ALA A 92 -11.00 19.74 9.19
C ALA A 92 -10.92 19.41 7.68
N VAL A 93 -9.91 19.92 6.98
CA VAL A 93 -9.85 19.89 5.51
C VAL A 93 -9.03 18.71 4.95
N ALA A 94 -7.93 18.33 5.61
CA ALA A 94 -7.05 17.25 5.14
C ALA A 94 -7.76 15.91 4.85
N PRO A 95 -8.75 15.47 5.64
CA PRO A 95 -9.55 14.28 5.35
C PRO A 95 -10.30 14.27 4.00
N PHE A 96 -10.45 15.42 3.34
CA PHE A 96 -11.12 15.55 2.04
C PHE A 96 -10.14 15.64 0.86
N ALA A 97 -8.85 15.87 1.13
CA ALA A 97 -7.86 16.18 0.10
C ALA A 97 -7.16 14.96 -0.50
N GLU A 98 -7.07 13.88 0.27
CA GLU A 98 -6.44 12.61 -0.12
C GLU A 98 -7.48 11.48 -0.11
N GLU A 99 -7.25 10.47 -0.95
CA GLU A 99 -8.03 9.24 -0.89
C GLU A 99 -7.73 8.49 0.41
N GLU A 100 -8.77 7.85 0.94
CA GLU A 100 -8.69 7.09 2.18
C GLU A 100 -7.80 5.89 1.94
N LEU A 101 -6.84 5.75 2.84
CA LEU A 101 -5.87 4.69 2.76
C LEU A 101 -6.59 3.38 3.07
N GLY A 102 -6.57 2.45 2.13
CA GLY A 102 -7.16 1.13 2.31
C GLY A 102 -8.60 0.95 1.81
N VAL A 103 -9.20 1.98 1.22
CA VAL A 103 -10.50 1.89 0.55
C VAL A 103 -10.35 2.36 -0.90
N SER A 104 -11.11 1.77 -1.82
CA SER A 104 -11.12 2.14 -3.24
C SER A 104 -11.77 3.51 -3.51
N SER A 105 -12.57 4.01 -2.55
CA SER A 105 -13.24 5.31 -2.61
C SER A 105 -13.46 5.86 -1.21
N THR A 106 -13.22 7.16 -1.02
CA THR A 106 -13.60 7.93 0.18
C THR A 106 -15.09 8.25 0.13
N PRO A 107 -15.95 7.59 0.94
CA PRO A 107 -17.39 7.73 0.77
C PRO A 107 -17.89 9.15 1.07
N TRP A 108 -17.20 9.93 1.89
CA TRP A 108 -17.57 11.31 2.25
C TRP A 108 -17.03 12.41 1.31
N THR A 109 -16.25 12.05 0.28
CA THR A 109 -15.58 13.05 -0.58
C THR A 109 -16.12 12.99 -2.01
N THR A 110 -16.38 14.14 -2.60
CA THR A 110 -16.70 14.31 -4.03
C THR A 110 -15.47 14.86 -4.78
N PRO A 111 -15.38 14.73 -6.12
CA PRO A 111 -14.30 15.34 -6.89
C PRO A 111 -14.18 16.85 -6.68
N SER A 112 -15.33 17.53 -6.52
CA SER A 112 -15.39 18.97 -6.25
C SER A 112 -14.89 19.29 -4.84
N SER A 113 -15.39 18.59 -3.81
CA SER A 113 -14.94 18.81 -2.41
C SER A 113 -13.43 18.55 -2.28
N ARG A 114 -12.91 17.53 -2.96
CA ARG A 114 -11.48 17.24 -3.04
C ARG A 114 -10.69 18.40 -3.65
N ALA A 115 -11.15 18.95 -4.78
CA ALA A 115 -10.49 20.08 -5.42
C ALA A 115 -10.47 21.33 -4.52
N HIS A 116 -11.56 21.61 -3.81
CA HIS A 116 -11.59 22.71 -2.82
C HIS A 116 -10.63 22.46 -1.65
N ALA A 117 -10.63 21.25 -1.09
CA ALA A 117 -9.74 20.88 0.00
C ALA A 117 -8.26 20.97 -0.40
N GLN A 118 -7.89 20.47 -1.57
CA GLN A 118 -6.53 20.60 -2.12
C GLN A 118 -6.14 22.06 -2.33
N ALA A 119 -7.05 22.90 -2.82
CA ALA A 119 -6.78 24.33 -2.99
C ALA A 119 -6.55 25.06 -1.66
N ILE A 120 -7.31 24.71 -0.61
CA ILE A 120 -7.11 25.25 0.75
C ILE A 120 -5.78 24.81 1.34
N LEU A 121 -5.36 23.56 1.07
CA LEU A 121 -4.14 22.98 1.63
C LEU A 121 -2.87 23.27 0.82
N ALA A 122 -3.00 23.81 -0.40
CA ALA A 122 -1.87 24.14 -1.27
C ALA A 122 -0.79 25.02 -0.62
N PRO A 123 -1.11 25.99 0.26
CA PRO A 123 -0.08 26.76 0.97
C PRO A 123 0.80 25.92 1.93
N TYR A 124 0.38 24.70 2.27
CA TYR A 124 1.03 23.83 3.25
C TYR A 124 1.77 22.65 2.60
N ASP A 125 2.50 22.89 1.51
CA ASP A 125 3.30 21.85 0.84
C ASP A 125 4.38 21.24 1.75
N THR A 126 4.90 22.03 2.69
CA THR A 126 5.80 21.59 3.75
C THR A 126 5.22 21.97 5.10
N LEU A 127 5.32 21.08 6.09
CA LEU A 127 4.81 21.29 7.43
C LEU A 127 5.95 21.62 8.40
N PRO A 128 6.06 22.89 8.86
CA PRO A 128 7.04 23.25 9.87
C PRO A 128 6.80 22.48 11.17
N ALA A 129 7.88 22.19 11.90
CA ALA A 129 7.82 21.41 13.15
C ALA A 129 6.76 21.89 14.17
N PRO A 130 6.57 23.21 14.45
CA PRO A 130 5.55 23.66 15.39
C PRO A 130 4.12 23.28 14.97
N LEU A 131 3.80 23.42 13.67
CA LEU A 131 2.48 23.12 13.14
C LEU A 131 2.22 21.61 13.12
N ALA A 132 3.22 20.81 12.72
CA ALA A 132 3.13 19.36 12.78
C ALA A 132 2.87 18.84 14.20
N LEU A 133 3.58 19.40 15.19
CA LEU A 133 3.39 19.02 16.59
C LEU A 133 2.03 19.42 17.14
N GLU A 134 1.51 20.60 16.76
CA GLU A 134 0.16 21.03 17.16
C GLU A 134 -0.89 20.07 16.59
N LEU A 135 -0.82 19.75 15.29
CA LEU A 135 -1.72 18.81 14.62
C LEU A 135 -1.69 17.42 15.26
N LEU A 136 -0.49 16.88 15.51
CA LEU A 136 -0.34 15.58 16.17
C LEU A 136 -0.84 15.59 17.62
N THR A 137 -0.77 16.74 18.31
CA THR A 137 -1.34 16.91 19.65
C THR A 137 -2.86 16.86 19.62
N LEU A 138 -3.51 17.30 18.53
CA LEU A 138 -4.95 17.14 18.31
C LEU A 138 -5.34 15.69 18.01
N VAL A 139 -4.46 14.91 17.37
CA VAL A 139 -4.67 13.48 17.07
C VAL A 139 -4.50 12.61 18.32
N LYS A 140 -3.54 12.92 19.20
CA LYS A 140 -3.19 12.10 20.36
C LYS A 140 -4.37 11.62 21.22
N PRO A 141 -5.36 12.46 21.61
CA PRO A 141 -6.47 12.04 22.47
C PRO A 141 -7.31 10.91 21.87
N ILE A 142 -7.42 10.84 20.54
CA ILE A 142 -8.20 9.83 19.80
C ILE A 142 -7.64 8.42 20.04
N PHE A 143 -6.34 8.31 20.32
CA PHE A 143 -5.63 7.05 20.55
C PHE A 143 -5.25 6.83 22.02
N ALA A 144 -5.59 7.76 22.92
CA ALA A 144 -5.10 7.76 24.31
C ALA A 144 -5.74 6.66 25.17
N LYS A 145 -6.95 6.20 24.82
CA LYS A 145 -7.68 5.18 25.59
C LYS A 145 -7.08 3.78 25.47
N ASN A 146 -6.50 3.47 24.31
CA ASN A 146 -5.93 2.15 23.99
C ASN A 146 -4.43 2.28 23.77
N LEU A 147 -3.67 2.36 24.87
CA LEU A 147 -2.21 2.43 24.79
C LEU A 147 -1.66 1.12 24.24
N HIS A 148 -0.75 1.23 23.29
CA HIS A 148 -0.18 0.06 22.63
C HIS A 148 0.73 -0.73 23.58
N PRO A 149 0.52 -2.05 23.74
CA PRO A 149 1.27 -2.84 24.73
C PRO A 149 2.76 -2.99 24.43
N ARG A 150 3.21 -2.83 23.18
CA ARG A 150 4.62 -2.95 22.77
C ARG A 150 5.33 -1.61 22.67
N LEU A 151 4.72 -0.53 23.12
CA LEU A 151 5.31 0.80 23.12
C LEU A 151 5.43 1.35 24.53
N HIS A 152 6.53 2.04 24.81
CA HIS A 152 6.64 2.84 26.02
C HIS A 152 5.67 4.03 25.95
N PRO A 153 4.79 4.26 26.94
CA PRO A 153 3.72 5.28 26.84
C PRO A 153 4.22 6.71 26.55
N GLU A 154 5.36 7.09 27.12
CA GLU A 154 5.89 8.47 26.98
C GLU A 154 6.85 8.67 25.81
N THR A 155 7.62 7.64 25.43
CA THR A 155 8.72 7.77 24.46
C THR A 155 8.43 7.08 23.13
N ALA A 156 7.38 6.24 23.10
CA ALA A 156 7.04 5.34 22.01
C ALA A 156 8.21 4.47 21.52
N ARG A 157 9.20 4.20 22.38
CA ARG A 157 10.22 3.18 22.12
C ARG A 157 9.59 1.79 22.16
N ALA A 158 10.06 0.90 21.30
CA ALA A 158 9.60 -0.48 21.29
C ALA A 158 10.00 -1.19 22.59
N LEU A 159 9.07 -1.96 23.15
CA LEU A 159 9.28 -2.77 24.34
C LEU A 159 9.59 -4.21 23.92
N ALA A 160 10.55 -4.84 24.61
CA ALA A 160 10.89 -6.24 24.38
C ALA A 160 9.75 -7.20 24.78
N ARG A 161 8.90 -6.78 25.73
CA ARG A 161 7.72 -7.53 26.18
C ARG A 161 6.50 -6.61 26.25
N PRO A 162 5.30 -7.13 26.02
CA PRO A 162 4.06 -6.39 26.23
C PRO A 162 3.98 -5.79 27.66
N ALA A 163 3.75 -4.49 27.76
CA ALA A 163 3.35 -3.84 28.99
C ALA A 163 1.95 -4.36 29.40
N GLY A 164 1.81 -4.81 30.65
CA GLY A 164 0.58 -5.45 31.13
C GLY A 164 0.49 -6.96 30.87
N GLY A 165 1.55 -7.58 30.31
CA GLY A 165 1.60 -9.03 30.06
C GLY A 165 0.83 -9.47 28.81
N ASP A 166 0.70 -10.79 28.61
CA ASP A 166 0.13 -11.33 27.36
C ASP A 166 -1.35 -10.94 27.17
N ALA A 167 -2.11 -10.87 28.26
CA ALA A 167 -3.52 -10.45 28.26
C ALA A 167 -3.73 -9.02 27.74
N ALA A 168 -2.78 -8.11 28.00
CA ALA A 168 -2.86 -6.73 27.54
C ALA A 168 -2.86 -6.60 26.01
N THR A 169 -2.41 -7.64 25.29
CA THR A 169 -2.52 -7.68 23.82
C THR A 169 -3.96 -7.86 23.35
N GLN A 170 -4.80 -8.56 24.11
CA GLN A 170 -6.23 -8.73 23.80
C GLN A 170 -7.01 -7.46 24.17
N ASP A 171 -6.79 -6.94 25.39
CA ASP A 171 -7.42 -5.71 25.89
C ASP A 171 -7.19 -4.51 24.95
N TYR A 172 -6.04 -4.48 24.28
CA TYR A 172 -5.68 -3.46 23.31
C TYR A 172 -6.70 -3.29 22.16
N PHE A 173 -7.35 -4.37 21.75
CA PHE A 173 -8.33 -4.35 20.67
C PHE A 173 -9.75 -4.00 21.13
N GLU A 174 -9.98 -3.85 22.44
CA GLU A 174 -11.30 -3.53 22.98
C GLU A 174 -11.58 -2.02 22.96
N ALA A 175 -12.80 -1.63 22.59
CA ALA A 175 -13.28 -0.24 22.71
C ALA A 175 -12.42 0.85 22.03
N GLN A 176 -11.78 0.52 20.90
CA GLN A 176 -10.95 1.42 20.10
C GLN A 176 -11.75 2.63 19.56
N GLU A 177 -11.57 3.80 20.19
CA GLU A 177 -12.34 5.01 19.86
C GLU A 177 -11.96 5.61 18.50
N TRP A 178 -10.71 5.43 18.07
CA TRP A 178 -10.21 5.95 16.81
C TRP A 178 -10.98 5.44 15.58
N LYS A 179 -11.58 4.25 15.65
CA LYS A 179 -12.42 3.69 14.58
C LYS A 179 -13.69 4.52 14.33
N LYS A 180 -14.13 5.32 15.32
CA LYS A 180 -15.28 6.22 15.18
C LYS A 180 -14.92 7.57 14.54
N CYS A 181 -13.66 7.76 14.17
CA CYS A 181 -13.15 9.00 13.60
C CYS A 181 -12.76 8.79 12.13
N PRO A 182 -13.73 8.77 11.20
CA PRO A 182 -13.43 8.66 9.77
C PRO A 182 -12.48 9.77 9.32
N GLY A 183 -11.60 9.45 8.38
CA GLY A 183 -10.61 10.38 7.85
C GLY A 183 -9.36 10.59 8.72
N ILE A 184 -9.30 10.04 9.93
CA ILE A 184 -8.12 10.19 10.81
C ILE A 184 -6.85 9.58 10.21
N GLY A 185 -6.97 8.46 9.48
CA GLY A 185 -5.85 7.86 8.76
C GLY A 185 -5.33 8.74 7.63
N GLY A 186 -6.25 9.40 6.89
CA GLY A 186 -5.92 10.37 5.85
C GLY A 186 -5.21 11.60 6.41
N LEU A 187 -5.70 12.18 7.51
CA LEU A 187 -5.03 13.28 8.21
C LEU A 187 -3.62 12.86 8.65
N LEU A 188 -3.47 11.66 9.24
CA LEU A 188 -2.16 11.18 9.69
C LEU A 188 -1.17 11.05 8.53
N ALA A 189 -1.55 10.43 7.40
CA ALA A 189 -0.67 10.33 6.25
C ALA A 189 -0.36 11.69 5.61
N TRP A 190 -1.34 12.59 5.57
CA TRP A 190 -1.15 13.95 5.06
C TRP A 190 -0.08 14.69 5.87
N ILE A 191 -0.13 14.60 7.22
CA ILE A 191 0.87 15.18 8.12
C ILE A 191 2.24 14.55 7.84
N LEU A 192 2.35 13.22 7.81
CA LEU A 192 3.63 12.52 7.69
C LEU A 192 4.32 12.73 6.34
N THR A 193 3.56 12.92 5.26
CA THR A 193 4.11 13.20 3.93
C THR A 193 4.75 14.59 3.86
N ARG A 194 4.30 15.54 4.69
CA ARG A 194 4.70 16.96 4.62
C ARG A 194 5.59 17.41 5.77
N MET A 195 5.61 16.67 6.87
CA MET A 195 6.44 16.94 8.03
C MET A 195 7.93 16.89 7.69
N GLU A 196 8.69 17.84 8.21
CA GLU A 196 10.15 17.90 8.06
C GLU A 196 10.86 16.78 8.82
N ALA A 197 12.02 16.34 8.32
CA ALA A 197 12.77 15.22 8.89
C ALA A 197 13.20 15.50 10.36
N GLU A 198 13.54 16.76 10.65
CA GLU A 198 13.99 17.25 11.95
C GLU A 198 12.86 17.23 13.00
N ALA A 199 11.60 17.25 12.57
CA ALA A 199 10.45 17.24 13.46
C ALA A 199 10.19 15.85 14.06
N TYR A 200 10.63 14.77 13.40
CA TYR A 200 10.35 13.38 13.82
C TYR A 200 10.81 13.06 15.24
N GLU A 201 11.98 13.55 15.66
CA GLU A 201 12.50 13.32 17.02
C GLU A 201 11.49 13.77 18.10
N ARG A 202 10.88 14.94 17.90
CA ARG A 202 9.90 15.52 18.83
C ARG A 202 8.50 14.93 18.64
N ALA A 203 8.15 14.61 17.40
CA ALA A 203 6.85 14.06 17.02
C ALA A 203 6.73 12.56 17.35
N TRP A 204 7.84 11.86 17.61
CA TRP A 204 7.90 10.41 17.75
C TRP A 204 6.82 9.84 18.69
N PRO A 205 6.63 10.35 19.92
CA PRO A 205 5.63 9.80 20.84
C PRO A 205 4.18 10.02 20.40
N LEU A 206 3.96 10.93 19.43
CA LEU A 206 2.64 11.26 18.90
C LEU A 206 2.32 10.50 17.62
N VAL A 207 3.34 10.14 16.82
CA VAL A 207 3.17 9.47 15.52
C VAL A 207 3.09 7.96 15.68
N ILE A 208 3.96 7.37 16.50
CA ILE A 208 4.11 5.92 16.54
C ILE A 208 2.86 5.20 17.07
N PRO A 209 2.20 5.64 18.17
CA PRO A 209 1.02 4.92 18.66
C PRO A 209 -0.14 4.88 17.65
N PRO A 210 -0.57 6.00 17.02
CA PRO A 210 -1.59 5.96 15.97
C PRO A 210 -1.23 5.05 14.80
N MET A 211 0.01 5.13 14.30
CA MET A 211 0.46 4.29 13.19
C MET A 211 0.44 2.80 13.56
N MET A 212 0.90 2.47 14.76
CA MET A 212 0.90 1.09 15.24
C MET A 212 -0.54 0.56 15.47
N ALA A 213 -1.49 1.43 15.83
CA ALA A 213 -2.90 1.07 15.93
C ALA A 213 -3.51 0.63 14.60
N PHE A 214 -3.18 1.30 13.50
CA PHE A 214 -3.64 0.88 12.19
C PHE A 214 -3.01 -0.44 11.73
N ILE A 215 -1.68 -0.57 11.80
CA ILE A 215 -0.98 -1.75 11.26
C ILE A 215 -1.24 -3.04 12.06
N ASP A 216 -1.40 -2.95 13.37
CA ASP A 216 -1.69 -4.12 14.21
C ASP A 216 -3.17 -4.49 14.25
N ASP A 217 -4.04 -3.69 13.63
CA ASP A 217 -5.48 -3.99 13.55
C ASP A 217 -5.74 -5.33 12.86
N TYR A 218 -6.79 -6.01 13.28
CA TYR A 218 -7.20 -7.29 12.69
C TYR A 218 -8.04 -7.10 11.43
N GLU A 219 -8.66 -5.94 11.22
CA GLU A 219 -9.45 -5.64 10.03
C GLU A 219 -8.52 -5.28 8.85
N PRO A 220 -8.62 -5.97 7.70
CA PRO A 220 -7.68 -5.81 6.59
C PRO A 220 -7.58 -4.39 6.02
N HIS A 221 -8.69 -3.64 5.95
CA HIS A 221 -8.69 -2.27 5.44
C HIS A 221 -7.91 -1.30 6.34
N HIS A 222 -8.10 -1.37 7.66
CA HIS A 222 -7.30 -0.61 8.63
C HIS A 222 -5.82 -0.99 8.57
N LYS A 223 -5.52 -2.29 8.43
CA LYS A 223 -4.15 -2.77 8.27
C LYS A 223 -3.51 -2.21 7.01
N LEU A 224 -4.21 -2.22 5.88
CA LEU A 224 -3.76 -1.62 4.61
C LEU A 224 -3.54 -0.12 4.75
N ALA A 225 -4.43 0.59 5.46
CA ALA A 225 -4.23 1.99 5.81
C ALA A 225 -2.92 2.19 6.59
N GLY A 226 -2.69 1.36 7.62
CA GLY A 226 -1.48 1.37 8.43
C GLY A 226 -0.21 1.14 7.64
N VAL A 227 -0.21 0.16 6.74
CA VAL A 227 0.92 -0.11 5.84
C VAL A 227 1.23 1.12 4.97
N ARG A 228 0.21 1.77 4.40
CA ARG A 228 0.39 2.99 3.59
C ARG A 228 0.90 4.17 4.44
N ILE A 229 0.41 4.35 5.66
CA ILE A 229 0.89 5.37 6.62
C ILE A 229 2.37 5.13 6.94
N VAL A 230 2.75 3.88 7.21
CA VAL A 230 4.16 3.49 7.44
C VAL A 230 5.00 3.81 6.21
N ALA A 231 4.54 3.49 4.99
CA ALA A 231 5.27 3.80 3.77
C ALA A 231 5.57 5.30 3.64
N ARG A 232 4.57 6.17 3.86
CA ARG A 232 4.75 7.64 3.85
C ARG A 232 5.73 8.11 4.92
N MET A 233 5.64 7.56 6.13
CA MET A 233 6.59 7.88 7.20
C MET A 233 8.02 7.50 6.85
N LEU A 234 8.19 6.31 6.25
CA LEU A 234 9.50 5.80 5.87
C LEU A 234 10.18 6.69 4.85
N GLU A 235 9.47 7.41 3.98
CA GLU A 235 10.09 8.32 3.00
C GLU A 235 11.00 9.36 3.66
N ARG A 236 10.57 9.95 4.79
CA ARG A 236 11.25 11.10 5.42
C ARG A 236 11.91 10.82 6.77
N VAL A 237 11.55 9.73 7.44
CA VAL A 237 12.10 9.43 8.78
C VAL A 237 13.63 9.21 8.73
N PRO A 238 14.39 9.78 9.69
CA PRO A 238 15.82 9.49 9.83
C PRO A 238 16.07 8.00 10.14
N PRO A 239 16.91 7.29 9.36
CA PRO A 239 17.24 5.87 9.59
C PRO A 239 17.73 5.56 11.01
N GLU A 240 18.52 6.46 11.59
CA GLU A 240 19.07 6.29 12.93
C GLU A 240 18.00 6.30 14.02
N LEU A 241 16.94 7.08 13.82
CA LEU A 241 15.83 7.16 14.76
C LEU A 241 15.11 5.81 14.85
N LEU A 242 14.83 5.17 13.69
CA LEU A 242 14.21 3.85 13.62
C LEU A 242 14.99 2.79 14.43
N ARG A 243 16.31 2.75 14.25
CA ARG A 243 17.19 1.79 14.92
C ARG A 243 17.30 2.06 16.41
N ARG A 244 17.57 3.32 16.80
CA ARG A 244 17.77 3.71 18.20
C ARG A 244 16.52 3.52 19.05
N THR A 245 15.33 3.61 18.47
CA THR A 245 14.07 3.40 19.20
C THR A 245 13.57 1.95 19.13
N GLY A 246 14.28 1.06 18.40
CA GLY A 246 13.88 -0.33 18.17
C GLY A 246 12.61 -0.46 17.30
N LEU A 247 12.22 0.60 16.60
CA LEU A 247 10.97 0.61 15.83
C LEU A 247 11.13 -0.19 14.53
N ASP A 248 12.34 -0.32 14.01
CA ASP A 248 12.60 -1.13 12.83
C ASP A 248 12.21 -2.59 13.01
N ALA A 249 12.58 -3.20 14.14
CA ALA A 249 12.22 -4.58 14.46
C ALA A 249 10.71 -4.74 14.74
N LEU A 250 10.11 -3.77 15.44
CA LEU A 250 8.68 -3.77 15.74
C LEU A 250 7.85 -3.66 14.45
N LEU A 251 8.16 -2.69 13.58
CA LEU A 251 7.50 -2.53 12.28
C LEU A 251 7.68 -3.75 11.39
N ASN A 252 8.87 -4.35 11.36
CA ASN A 252 9.10 -5.56 10.58
C ASN A 252 8.13 -6.68 11.01
N ASN A 253 7.94 -6.88 12.32
CA ASN A 253 7.01 -7.88 12.84
C ASN A 253 5.54 -7.54 12.51
N SER A 254 5.14 -6.28 12.71
CA SER A 254 3.78 -5.83 12.46
C SER A 254 3.42 -5.88 10.97
N LEU A 255 4.31 -5.43 10.09
CA LEU A 255 4.15 -5.53 8.63
C LEU A 255 4.09 -7.00 8.19
N SER A 256 4.97 -7.85 8.74
CA SER A 256 4.96 -9.29 8.40
C SER A 256 3.67 -9.98 8.85
N SER A 257 2.93 -9.42 9.82
CA SER A 257 1.61 -9.94 10.19
C SER A 257 0.60 -9.89 9.05
N ALA A 258 0.78 -8.97 8.09
CA ALA A 258 -0.13 -8.78 6.96
C ALA A 258 -0.16 -10.00 6.02
N PHE A 259 0.91 -10.80 5.93
CA PHE A 259 0.91 -12.04 5.15
C PHE A 259 -0.10 -13.09 5.66
N ARG A 260 -0.55 -12.94 6.91
CA ARG A 260 -1.56 -13.82 7.54
C ARG A 260 -2.98 -13.28 7.41
N SER A 261 -3.15 -12.07 6.88
CA SER A 261 -4.46 -11.46 6.64
C SER A 261 -4.98 -11.90 5.27
N LEU A 262 -5.40 -13.17 5.20
CA LEU A 262 -5.86 -13.83 3.98
C LEU A 262 -7.39 -13.84 3.89
N HIS A 263 -7.91 -14.05 2.68
CA HIS A 263 -9.35 -14.23 2.39
C HIS A 263 -10.19 -12.98 2.63
N SER A 264 -9.64 -11.80 2.36
CA SER A 264 -10.36 -10.54 2.29
C SER A 264 -10.16 -9.91 0.91
N ASP A 265 -11.15 -9.17 0.44
CA ASP A 265 -11.07 -8.38 -0.80
C ASP A 265 -9.90 -7.37 -0.77
N HIS A 266 -9.41 -7.00 0.42
CA HIS A 266 -8.24 -6.14 0.58
C HIS A 266 -6.91 -6.89 0.62
N THR A 267 -6.90 -8.23 0.71
CA THR A 267 -5.67 -9.04 0.80
C THR A 267 -4.73 -8.77 -0.38
N PRO A 268 -5.18 -8.73 -1.66
CA PRO A 268 -4.28 -8.42 -2.79
C PRO A 268 -3.57 -7.08 -2.63
N ASP A 269 -4.31 -6.01 -2.32
CA ASP A 269 -3.76 -4.66 -2.15
C ASP A 269 -2.88 -4.56 -0.91
N LEU A 270 -3.24 -5.27 0.16
CA LEU A 270 -2.44 -5.37 1.37
C LEU A 270 -1.07 -5.98 1.08
N LEU A 271 -0.99 -7.03 0.26
CA LEU A 271 0.30 -7.62 -0.14
C LEU A 271 1.11 -6.66 -1.01
N ARG A 272 0.46 -6.03 -2.00
CA ARG A 272 1.10 -5.03 -2.90
C ARG A 272 1.63 -3.81 -2.15
N ALA A 273 1.00 -3.42 -1.05
CA ALA A 273 1.48 -2.35 -0.19
C ALA A 273 2.57 -2.84 0.79
N THR A 274 2.40 -4.02 1.38
CA THR A 274 3.26 -4.52 2.47
C THR A 274 4.66 -4.84 1.98
N VAL A 275 4.79 -5.54 0.85
CA VAL A 275 6.09 -6.02 0.37
C VAL A 275 7.04 -4.86 0.04
N PRO A 276 6.66 -3.85 -0.78
CA PRO A 276 7.50 -2.68 -1.00
C PRO A 276 7.84 -1.92 0.29
N THR A 277 6.90 -1.85 1.23
CA THR A 277 7.11 -1.17 2.52
C THR A 277 8.14 -1.92 3.39
N LEU A 278 8.09 -3.25 3.44
CA LEU A 278 9.11 -4.08 4.11
C LEU A 278 10.49 -3.94 3.47
N LEU A 279 10.54 -3.86 2.13
CA LEU A 279 11.78 -3.63 1.40
C LEU A 279 12.37 -2.25 1.72
N LEU A 280 11.54 -1.20 1.73
CA LEU A 280 11.95 0.15 2.09
C LEU A 280 12.44 0.23 3.55
N LEU A 281 11.72 -0.40 4.47
CA LEU A 281 12.13 -0.49 5.88
C LEU A 281 13.49 -1.18 5.99
N THR A 282 13.68 -2.30 5.27
CA THR A 282 14.93 -3.05 5.28
C THR A 282 16.07 -2.20 4.74
N ASP A 283 15.88 -1.50 3.63
CA ASP A 283 16.91 -0.61 3.04
C ASP A 283 17.29 0.54 3.98
N LYS A 284 16.32 1.11 4.71
CA LYS A 284 16.60 2.21 5.64
C LYS A 284 17.27 1.74 6.92
N SER A 285 16.89 0.57 7.44
CA SER A 285 17.37 0.10 8.76
C SER A 285 18.59 -0.82 8.69
N THR A 286 18.97 -1.32 7.51
CA THR A 286 20.09 -2.26 7.35
C THR A 286 21.06 -1.81 6.26
N SER A 287 22.35 -2.15 6.42
CA SER A 287 23.34 -1.92 5.37
C SER A 287 23.31 -3.07 4.34
N PRO A 288 23.67 -2.82 3.05
CA PRO A 288 23.54 -3.82 1.98
C PRO A 288 24.25 -5.17 2.19
N ALA A 289 25.34 -5.18 2.97
CA ALA A 289 26.18 -6.36 3.18
C ALA A 289 25.97 -7.06 4.53
N THR A 290 24.87 -6.80 5.25
CA THR A 290 24.61 -7.42 6.56
C THR A 290 23.82 -8.72 6.44
N GLU A 291 24.10 -9.66 7.34
CA GLU A 291 23.33 -10.89 7.51
C GLU A 291 21.86 -10.58 7.82
N THR A 292 21.60 -9.61 8.69
CA THR A 292 20.24 -9.16 9.03
C THR A 292 19.43 -8.72 7.82
N ARG A 293 20.07 -8.06 6.84
CA ARG A 293 19.41 -7.70 5.58
C ARG A 293 19.01 -8.96 4.82
N ALA A 294 19.96 -9.87 4.63
CA ALA A 294 19.72 -11.12 3.91
C ALA A 294 18.60 -11.95 4.56
N GLU A 295 18.59 -12.04 5.89
CA GLU A 295 17.54 -12.72 6.66
C GLU A 295 16.18 -12.07 6.46
N ARG A 296 16.06 -10.73 6.58
CA ARG A 296 14.79 -10.02 6.36
C ARG A 296 14.25 -10.24 4.96
N LEU A 297 15.08 -10.10 3.93
CA LEU A 297 14.66 -10.37 2.55
C LEU A 297 14.25 -11.83 2.36
N SER A 298 14.97 -12.76 2.99
CA SER A 298 14.66 -14.19 2.95
C SER A 298 13.34 -14.52 3.64
N ALA A 299 13.01 -13.84 4.75
CA ALA A 299 11.75 -14.03 5.47
C ALA A 299 10.55 -13.53 4.66
N ILE A 300 10.69 -12.40 3.93
CA ILE A 300 9.62 -11.87 3.06
C ILE A 300 9.21 -12.92 2.02
N ILE A 301 10.18 -13.50 1.31
CA ILE A 301 9.89 -14.49 0.26
C ILE A 301 9.59 -15.88 0.83
N GLY A 302 10.40 -16.35 1.77
CA GLY A 302 10.35 -17.71 2.29
C GLY A 302 9.18 -17.94 3.24
N ASP A 303 9.06 -17.13 4.28
CA ASP A 303 8.03 -17.31 5.31
C ASP A 303 6.73 -16.60 4.92
N GLY A 304 6.84 -15.38 4.37
CA GLY A 304 5.70 -14.57 3.95
C GLY A 304 5.02 -15.10 2.68
N LEU A 305 5.61 -14.83 1.52
CA LEU A 305 4.98 -15.10 0.23
C LEU A 305 4.83 -16.60 -0.07
N ILE A 306 5.92 -17.37 -0.03
CA ILE A 306 5.91 -18.80 -0.34
C ILE A 306 5.29 -19.58 0.82
N GLY A 307 5.81 -19.42 2.03
CA GLY A 307 5.45 -20.22 3.19
C GLY A 307 4.02 -19.99 3.68
N THR A 308 3.54 -18.75 3.62
CA THR A 308 2.19 -18.39 4.09
C THR A 308 1.23 -18.20 2.93
N VAL A 309 1.44 -17.19 2.07
CA VAL A 309 0.41 -16.80 1.11
C VAL A 309 0.13 -17.89 0.07
N TRP A 310 1.15 -18.41 -0.63
CA TRP A 310 0.96 -19.47 -1.62
C TRP A 310 0.42 -20.77 -1.01
N THR A 311 0.84 -21.12 0.21
CA THR A 311 0.36 -22.31 0.91
C THR A 311 -1.13 -22.21 1.28
N TYR A 312 -1.57 -21.07 1.80
CA TYR A 312 -2.90 -20.96 2.44
C TYR A 312 -3.94 -20.24 1.57
N ALA A 313 -3.54 -19.41 0.60
CA ALA A 313 -4.45 -18.67 -0.29
C ALA A 313 -4.75 -19.40 -1.61
N TYR A 314 -4.56 -20.73 -1.68
CA TYR A 314 -4.67 -21.49 -2.94
C TYR A 314 -6.05 -21.44 -3.65
N ARG A 315 -7.11 -21.01 -2.95
CA ARG A 315 -8.47 -20.83 -3.49
C ARG A 315 -8.80 -19.38 -3.88
N ASP A 316 -7.84 -18.48 -3.74
CA ASP A 316 -8.02 -17.06 -3.98
C ASP A 316 -7.06 -16.62 -5.10
N PRO A 317 -7.52 -16.64 -6.37
CA PRO A 317 -6.66 -16.38 -7.51
C PRO A 317 -6.13 -14.94 -7.55
N GLU A 318 -6.87 -13.97 -7.01
CA GLU A 318 -6.43 -12.57 -6.97
C GLU A 318 -5.31 -12.38 -5.95
N THR A 319 -5.44 -12.99 -4.77
CA THR A 319 -4.37 -13.02 -3.77
C THR A 319 -3.14 -13.76 -4.29
N LEU A 320 -3.30 -14.88 -4.98
CA LEU A 320 -2.18 -15.59 -5.60
C LEU A 320 -1.50 -14.76 -6.69
N ALA A 321 -2.25 -14.04 -7.51
CA ALA A 321 -1.69 -13.17 -8.53
C ALA A 321 -0.88 -12.04 -7.89
N ALA A 322 -1.44 -11.35 -6.89
CA ALA A 322 -0.73 -10.30 -6.15
C ALA A 322 0.53 -10.84 -5.46
N ALA A 323 0.47 -12.02 -4.83
CA ALA A 323 1.64 -12.65 -4.24
C ALA A 323 2.71 -12.99 -5.28
N THR A 324 2.29 -13.46 -6.45
CA THR A 324 3.17 -13.81 -7.57
C THR A 324 3.88 -12.59 -8.14
N GLU A 325 3.17 -11.47 -8.31
CA GLU A 325 3.77 -10.17 -8.67
C GLU A 325 4.81 -9.76 -7.62
N MET A 326 4.48 -9.89 -6.33
CA MET A 326 5.39 -9.50 -5.25
C MET A 326 6.62 -10.42 -5.12
N VAL A 327 6.51 -11.70 -5.51
CA VAL A 327 7.69 -12.58 -5.62
C VAL A 327 8.68 -12.00 -6.62
N ALA A 328 8.23 -11.47 -7.76
CA ALA A 328 9.13 -10.85 -8.74
C ALA A 328 9.88 -9.66 -8.13
N VAL A 329 9.16 -8.78 -7.42
CA VAL A 329 9.73 -7.59 -6.75
C VAL A 329 10.80 -8.00 -5.74
N VAL A 330 10.56 -9.03 -4.94
CA VAL A 330 11.52 -9.51 -3.93
C VAL A 330 12.70 -10.22 -4.58
N VAL A 331 12.47 -11.02 -5.62
CA VAL A 331 13.54 -11.69 -6.39
C VAL A 331 14.50 -10.66 -6.98
N GLN A 332 14.00 -9.58 -7.58
CA GLN A 332 14.84 -8.49 -8.08
C GLN A 332 15.69 -7.86 -6.98
N ARG A 333 15.13 -7.70 -5.76
CA ARG A 333 15.85 -7.12 -4.63
C ARG A 333 16.88 -8.05 -4.00
N ILE A 334 16.66 -9.36 -4.04
CA ILE A 334 17.61 -10.37 -3.55
C ILE A 334 18.72 -10.64 -4.58
N GLY A 335 18.40 -10.56 -5.87
CA GLY A 335 19.30 -10.96 -6.96
C GLY A 335 19.50 -12.48 -7.00
N ILE A 336 20.69 -12.93 -7.42
CA ILE A 336 21.03 -14.36 -7.58
C ILE A 336 20.84 -15.20 -6.30
N GLY A 337 20.85 -14.57 -5.12
CA GLY A 337 20.52 -15.25 -3.86
C GLY A 337 19.14 -15.91 -3.86
N ALA A 338 18.23 -15.45 -4.73
CA ALA A 338 16.90 -16.00 -4.94
C ALA A 338 16.92 -17.44 -5.49
N ALA A 339 18.05 -17.88 -6.05
CA ALA A 339 18.22 -19.20 -6.63
C ALA A 339 17.86 -20.36 -5.67
N ARG A 340 17.97 -20.15 -4.35
CA ARG A 340 17.64 -21.16 -3.33
C ARG A 340 16.15 -21.52 -3.30
N TRP A 341 15.26 -20.63 -3.77
CA TRP A 341 13.82 -20.85 -3.82
C TRP A 341 13.32 -21.34 -5.19
N LEU A 342 14.20 -21.53 -6.18
CA LEU A 342 13.76 -21.96 -7.53
C LEU A 342 12.96 -23.26 -7.52
N LYS A 343 13.24 -24.16 -6.57
CA LYS A 343 12.47 -25.40 -6.41
C LYS A 343 11.02 -25.19 -6.00
N ALA A 344 10.70 -24.08 -5.34
CA ALA A 344 9.33 -23.70 -5.03
C ALA A 344 8.75 -22.78 -6.12
N ILE A 345 9.53 -21.80 -6.58
CA ILE A 345 9.09 -20.78 -7.53
C ILE A 345 8.80 -21.39 -8.90
N ILE A 346 9.74 -22.10 -9.53
CA ILE A 346 9.58 -22.54 -10.92
C ILE A 346 8.35 -23.46 -11.07
N PRO A 347 8.16 -24.52 -10.26
CA PRO A 347 6.99 -25.38 -10.40
C PRO A 347 5.67 -24.63 -10.20
N GLN A 348 5.60 -23.71 -9.24
CA GLN A 348 4.40 -22.93 -8.98
C GLN A 348 4.00 -22.07 -10.18
N LEU A 349 4.96 -21.33 -10.75
CA LEU A 349 4.72 -20.46 -11.91
C LEU A 349 4.35 -21.29 -13.15
N THR A 350 5.08 -22.37 -13.43
CA THR A 350 4.80 -23.21 -14.61
C THR A 350 3.49 -23.99 -14.47
N HIS A 351 3.10 -24.37 -13.25
CA HIS A 351 1.80 -25.02 -13.01
C HIS A 351 0.64 -24.06 -13.30
N ALA A 352 0.74 -22.80 -12.85
CA ALA A 352 -0.27 -21.78 -13.15
C ALA A 352 -0.44 -21.55 -14.66
N LEU A 353 0.66 -21.62 -15.43
CA LEU A 353 0.62 -21.55 -16.89
C LEU A 353 -0.01 -22.79 -17.53
N ALA A 354 0.37 -23.99 -17.07
CA ALA A 354 -0.05 -25.27 -17.63
C ALA A 354 -1.49 -25.69 -17.27
N ALA A 355 -2.05 -25.20 -16.16
CA ALA A 355 -3.36 -25.61 -15.64
C ALA A 355 -4.56 -25.23 -16.55
N SER A 356 -4.35 -24.39 -17.57
CA SER A 356 -5.36 -24.11 -18.61
C SER A 356 -5.42 -25.19 -19.69
N ALA A 357 -4.40 -26.05 -19.79
CA ALA A 357 -4.18 -26.84 -20.99
C ALA A 357 -4.74 -28.27 -20.95
N ASN A 358 -5.10 -28.85 -19.80
CA ASN A 358 -5.71 -30.20 -19.73
C ASN A 358 -6.16 -30.58 -18.30
N VAL A 359 -7.44 -30.35 -17.97
CA VAL A 359 -8.22 -31.24 -17.08
C VAL A 359 -9.64 -31.34 -17.63
N GLY A 360 -9.76 -31.88 -18.84
CA GLY A 360 -11.03 -32.19 -19.49
C GLY A 360 -11.19 -33.66 -19.86
N ILE A 361 -10.28 -34.55 -19.44
CA ILE A 361 -10.25 -35.92 -19.97
C ILE A 361 -10.59 -37.01 -18.94
N ASP A 362 -10.41 -36.83 -17.61
CA ASP A 362 -10.56 -37.98 -16.68
C ASP A 362 -11.42 -37.81 -15.42
N ALA A 363 -12.09 -36.69 -15.21
CA ALA A 363 -13.08 -36.60 -14.13
C ALA A 363 -14.12 -35.55 -14.50
N GLY A 364 -15.40 -35.91 -14.54
CA GLY A 364 -16.52 -35.01 -14.85
C GLY A 364 -16.75 -33.88 -13.82
N LEU A 365 -15.68 -33.33 -13.24
CA LEU A 365 -15.70 -32.06 -12.53
C LEU A 365 -15.58 -30.92 -13.53
N PRO A 366 -16.38 -29.85 -13.39
CA PRO A 366 -16.21 -28.65 -14.20
C PRO A 366 -14.81 -28.08 -13.99
N THR A 367 -14.04 -28.03 -15.07
CA THR A 367 -12.72 -27.40 -15.13
C THR A 367 -12.92 -25.91 -14.91
N VAL A 368 -12.56 -25.41 -13.73
CA VAL A 368 -12.52 -23.96 -13.50
C VAL A 368 -11.25 -23.46 -14.18
N PRO A 369 -11.34 -22.67 -15.27
CA PRO A 369 -10.16 -22.09 -15.90
C PRO A 369 -9.40 -21.30 -14.85
N MET A 370 -8.08 -21.51 -14.78
CA MET A 370 -7.26 -20.73 -13.86
C MET A 370 -7.32 -19.25 -14.26
N SER A 371 -7.38 -18.35 -13.29
CA SER A 371 -7.56 -16.93 -13.56
C SER A 371 -6.49 -16.41 -14.54
N ARG A 372 -6.92 -15.72 -15.60
CA ARG A 372 -6.02 -15.09 -16.58
C ARG A 372 -5.03 -14.14 -15.93
N LEU A 373 -5.50 -13.42 -14.92
CA LEU A 373 -4.67 -12.57 -14.07
C LEU A 373 -3.47 -13.34 -13.49
N LEU A 374 -3.71 -14.53 -12.95
CA LEU A 374 -2.65 -15.37 -12.36
C LEU A 374 -1.69 -15.91 -13.43
N GLN A 375 -2.18 -16.25 -14.63
CA GLN A 375 -1.33 -16.69 -15.73
C GLN A 375 -0.39 -15.56 -16.20
N VAL A 376 -0.93 -14.35 -16.36
CA VAL A 376 -0.15 -13.16 -16.73
C VAL A 376 0.90 -12.87 -15.66
N ALA A 377 0.49 -12.81 -14.39
CA ALA A 377 1.41 -12.61 -13.27
C ALA A 377 2.50 -13.70 -13.24
N SER A 378 2.13 -14.96 -13.49
CA SER A 378 3.08 -16.07 -13.50
C SER A 378 4.09 -15.97 -14.63
N ALA A 379 3.66 -15.64 -15.85
CA ALA A 379 4.56 -15.46 -16.99
C ALA A 379 5.52 -14.28 -16.77
N GLN A 380 5.01 -13.13 -16.30
CA GLN A 380 5.82 -11.95 -16.02
C GLN A 380 6.85 -12.22 -14.90
N THR A 381 6.41 -12.83 -13.79
CA THR A 381 7.31 -13.22 -12.70
C THR A 381 8.33 -14.24 -13.16
N LEU A 382 7.94 -15.20 -14.01
CA LEU A 382 8.86 -16.21 -14.53
C LEU A 382 9.94 -15.58 -15.41
N ALA A 383 9.61 -14.60 -16.25
CA ALA A 383 10.59 -13.87 -17.06
C ALA A 383 11.64 -13.17 -16.20
N ILE A 384 11.21 -12.53 -15.10
CA ILE A 384 12.09 -11.87 -14.13
C ILE A 384 12.97 -12.89 -13.38
N VAL A 385 12.39 -14.02 -12.96
CA VAL A 385 13.14 -15.09 -12.27
C VAL A 385 14.20 -15.69 -13.19
N VAL A 386 13.88 -15.91 -14.46
CA VAL A 386 14.82 -16.41 -15.47
C VAL A 386 15.99 -15.45 -15.66
N GLU A 387 15.70 -14.15 -15.77
CA GLU A 387 16.72 -13.11 -15.90
C GLU A 387 17.63 -13.04 -14.66
N VAL A 388 17.03 -12.87 -13.48
CA VAL A 388 17.78 -12.67 -12.22
C VAL A 388 18.57 -13.92 -11.82
N CYS A 389 18.05 -15.11 -12.09
CA CYS A 389 18.67 -16.38 -11.76
C CYS A 389 19.26 -17.10 -12.99
N ALA A 390 19.58 -16.36 -14.06
CA ALA A 390 20.07 -16.89 -15.34
C ALA A 390 21.14 -18.00 -15.21
N PRO A 391 22.19 -17.87 -14.36
CA PRO A 391 23.22 -18.91 -14.20
C PRO A 391 22.71 -20.28 -13.70
N ARG A 392 21.45 -20.37 -13.25
CA ARG A 392 20.83 -21.60 -12.73
C ARG A 392 19.72 -22.14 -13.65
N MET A 393 19.41 -21.48 -14.76
CA MET A 393 18.27 -21.83 -15.61
C MET A 393 18.45 -23.11 -16.41
N GLY A 394 19.69 -23.55 -16.67
CA GLY A 394 19.95 -24.76 -17.46
C GLY A 394 19.22 -26.02 -16.94
N ARG A 395 19.04 -26.17 -15.62
CA ARG A 395 18.27 -27.29 -15.02
C ARG A 395 16.76 -27.15 -15.21
N TRP A 396 16.26 -25.92 -15.27
CA TRP A 396 14.83 -25.60 -15.29
C TRP A 396 14.26 -25.39 -16.69
N ARG A 397 15.12 -25.26 -17.71
CA ARG A 397 14.73 -24.91 -19.09
C ARG A 397 13.57 -25.75 -19.63
N TYR A 398 13.62 -27.08 -19.46
CA TYR A 398 12.57 -27.96 -19.98
C TYR A 398 11.25 -27.80 -19.24
N THR A 399 11.29 -27.63 -17.91
CA THR A 399 10.08 -27.36 -17.11
C THR A 399 9.44 -26.04 -17.50
N ILE A 400 10.26 -25.02 -17.78
CA ILE A 400 9.79 -23.70 -18.21
C ILE A 400 9.19 -23.80 -19.62
N LEU A 401 9.88 -24.41 -20.57
CA LEU A 401 9.40 -24.59 -21.94
C LEU A 401 8.11 -25.42 -22.00
N ASP A 402 7.99 -26.50 -21.21
CA ASP A 402 6.76 -27.29 -21.14
C ASP A 402 5.58 -26.46 -20.62
N GLY A 403 5.76 -25.71 -19.53
CA GLY A 403 4.71 -24.84 -18.98
C GLY A 403 4.29 -23.72 -19.93
N VAL A 404 5.26 -23.04 -20.55
CA VAL A 404 5.04 -21.98 -21.55
C VAL A 404 4.36 -22.55 -22.79
N GLY A 405 4.86 -23.68 -23.32
CA GLY A 405 4.34 -24.33 -24.52
C GLY A 405 2.89 -24.79 -24.33
N ARG A 406 2.56 -25.43 -23.21
CA ARG A 406 1.17 -25.82 -22.89
C ARG A 406 0.23 -24.62 -22.83
N CYS A 407 0.67 -23.53 -22.19
CA CYS A 407 -0.10 -22.31 -22.11
C CYS A 407 -0.33 -21.68 -23.49
N TRP A 408 0.73 -21.63 -24.31
CA TRP A 408 0.68 -21.13 -25.68
C TRP A 408 -0.27 -21.93 -26.57
N ILE A 409 -0.17 -23.27 -26.55
CA ILE A 409 -1.07 -24.16 -27.31
C ILE A 409 -2.53 -23.91 -26.90
N SER A 410 -2.80 -23.80 -25.59
CA SER A 410 -4.14 -23.52 -25.09
C SER A 410 -4.68 -22.14 -25.52
N LEU A 411 -3.82 -21.18 -25.87
CA LEU A 411 -4.26 -19.90 -26.46
C LEU A 411 -4.55 -20.05 -27.96
N GLU A 412 -3.70 -20.79 -28.69
CA GLU A 412 -3.89 -21.05 -30.11
C GLU A 412 -5.14 -21.91 -30.40
N ASP A 413 -5.44 -22.90 -29.56
CA ASP A 413 -6.62 -23.74 -29.73
C ASP A 413 -7.93 -22.94 -29.57
N ARG A 414 -7.99 -22.02 -28.59
CA ARG A 414 -9.15 -21.12 -28.41
C ARG A 414 -9.36 -20.17 -29.59
N LEU A 415 -8.27 -19.63 -30.13
CA LEU A 415 -8.32 -18.82 -31.35
C LEU A 415 -8.88 -19.62 -32.54
N ARG A 416 -8.42 -20.88 -32.70
CA ARG A 416 -8.90 -21.78 -33.76
C ARG A 416 -10.37 -22.12 -33.59
N GLU A 417 -10.85 -22.22 -32.36
CA GLU A 417 -12.27 -22.40 -32.01
C GLU A 417 -13.12 -21.13 -32.22
N GLY A 418 -12.50 -20.01 -32.60
CA GLY A 418 -13.17 -18.76 -32.94
C GLY A 418 -13.51 -17.89 -31.73
N GLU A 419 -12.91 -18.14 -30.57
CA GLU A 419 -12.97 -17.22 -29.43
C GLU A 419 -12.27 -15.91 -29.78
N LYS A 420 -12.86 -14.78 -29.36
CA LYS A 420 -12.26 -13.46 -29.61
C LYS A 420 -11.13 -13.22 -28.62
N GLU A 421 -9.96 -12.87 -29.16
CA GLU A 421 -8.82 -12.39 -28.38
C GLU A 421 -9.25 -11.22 -27.48
N GLY A 422 -9.08 -11.41 -26.18
CA GLY A 422 -9.24 -10.36 -25.18
C GLY A 422 -7.92 -9.65 -24.92
N PRO A 423 -7.94 -8.42 -24.36
CA PRO A 423 -6.71 -7.67 -24.04
C PRO A 423 -5.77 -8.43 -23.08
N GLU A 424 -6.32 -9.28 -22.21
CA GLU A 424 -5.52 -10.11 -21.30
C GLU A 424 -4.76 -11.23 -22.01
N GLU A 425 -5.27 -11.74 -23.14
CA GLU A 425 -4.62 -12.79 -23.92
C GLU A 425 -3.43 -12.24 -24.69
N ASP A 426 -3.55 -11.02 -25.23
CA ASP A 426 -2.44 -10.29 -25.84
C ASP A 426 -1.31 -10.07 -24.82
N VAL A 427 -1.66 -9.60 -23.62
CA VAL A 427 -0.69 -9.40 -22.53
C VAL A 427 -0.01 -10.73 -22.16
N LEU A 428 -0.77 -11.82 -22.08
CA LEU A 428 -0.22 -13.14 -21.79
C LEU A 428 0.71 -13.62 -22.90
N ARG A 429 0.34 -13.48 -24.17
CA ARG A 429 1.19 -13.83 -25.33
C ARG A 429 2.52 -13.08 -25.28
N ILE A 430 2.48 -11.77 -25.04
CA ILE A 430 3.67 -10.93 -24.89
C ILE A 430 4.53 -11.43 -23.73
N ALA A 431 3.92 -11.73 -22.58
CA ALA A 431 4.64 -12.23 -21.41
C ALA A 431 5.31 -13.60 -21.67
N LEU A 432 4.62 -14.53 -22.33
CA LEU A 432 5.16 -15.85 -22.71
C LEU A 432 6.36 -15.71 -23.65
N LYS A 433 6.28 -14.84 -24.66
CA LYS A 433 7.43 -14.52 -25.54
C LYS A 433 8.59 -13.93 -24.75
N GLY A 434 8.29 -13.07 -23.77
CA GLY A 434 9.28 -12.50 -22.85
C GLY A 434 10.03 -13.58 -22.04
N VAL A 435 9.32 -14.60 -21.54
CA VAL A 435 9.94 -15.75 -20.85
C VAL A 435 10.89 -16.49 -21.80
N VAL A 436 10.47 -16.80 -23.02
CA VAL A 436 11.28 -17.52 -24.01
C VAL A 436 12.53 -16.73 -24.37
N LYS A 437 12.39 -15.43 -24.65
CA LYS A 437 13.51 -14.54 -24.93
C LYS A 437 14.53 -14.53 -23.79
N ASN A 438 14.06 -14.37 -22.54
CA ASN A 438 14.94 -14.37 -21.38
C ASN A 438 15.60 -15.74 -21.17
N LEU A 439 14.89 -16.83 -21.48
CA LEU A 439 15.44 -18.18 -21.34
C LEU A 439 16.52 -18.47 -22.38
N GLN A 440 16.34 -18.02 -23.63
CA GLN A 440 17.39 -18.09 -24.67
C GLN A 440 18.64 -17.31 -24.27
N ALA A 441 18.47 -16.12 -23.68
CA ALA A 441 19.60 -15.34 -23.18
C ALA A 441 20.31 -16.00 -21.98
N ALA A 442 19.57 -16.73 -21.14
CA ALA A 442 20.09 -17.42 -19.97
C ALA A 442 20.74 -18.78 -20.29
N CYS A 443 20.32 -19.45 -21.37
CA CYS A 443 20.75 -20.80 -21.74
C CYS A 443 20.83 -20.93 -23.27
N GLU A 444 22.04 -20.98 -23.83
CA GLU A 444 22.25 -21.03 -25.29
C GLU A 444 21.58 -22.27 -25.93
N GLU A 445 21.55 -23.40 -25.21
CA GLU A 445 20.93 -24.65 -25.65
C GLU A 445 19.43 -24.52 -25.90
N THR A 446 18.75 -23.59 -25.22
CA THR A 446 17.31 -23.31 -25.42
C THR A 446 17.01 -22.91 -26.86
N THR A 447 17.95 -22.27 -27.57
CA THR A 447 17.77 -21.95 -28.99
C THR A 447 17.63 -23.21 -29.83
N LYS A 448 18.38 -24.28 -29.52
CA LYS A 448 18.26 -25.56 -30.22
C LYS A 448 16.92 -26.23 -29.90
N ASP A 449 16.55 -26.25 -28.62
CA ASP A 449 15.28 -26.82 -28.17
C ASP A 449 14.07 -26.15 -28.88
N LEU A 450 14.11 -24.81 -29.06
CA LEU A 450 13.06 -24.05 -29.76
C LEU A 450 13.02 -24.33 -31.27
N VAL A 451 14.17 -24.47 -31.93
CA VAL A 451 14.23 -24.85 -33.35
C VAL A 451 13.61 -26.23 -33.54
N GLU A 452 13.88 -27.18 -32.65
CA GLU A 452 13.28 -28.52 -32.70
C GLU A 452 11.75 -28.47 -32.54
N LEU A 453 11.21 -27.58 -31.70
CA LEU A 453 9.76 -27.36 -31.56
C LEU A 453 9.12 -26.80 -32.84
N CYS A 454 9.77 -25.84 -33.52
CA CYS A 454 9.28 -25.32 -34.79
C CYS A 454 9.38 -26.35 -35.92
N VAL A 455 10.40 -27.21 -35.92
CA VAL A 455 10.47 -28.34 -36.85
C VAL A 455 9.32 -29.33 -36.63
N PHE A 456 8.87 -29.50 -35.39
CA PHE A 456 7.74 -30.34 -35.07
C PHE A 456 6.40 -29.75 -35.54
N ASP A 457 6.11 -28.48 -35.25
CA ASP A 457 4.93 -27.77 -35.73
C ASP A 457 5.17 -26.25 -35.83
N ASP A 458 5.58 -25.81 -37.02
CA ASP A 458 5.89 -24.40 -37.30
C ASP A 458 4.66 -23.51 -37.14
N HIS A 459 3.49 -23.98 -37.58
CA HIS A 459 2.25 -23.22 -37.49
C HIS A 459 1.83 -22.95 -36.05
N LEU A 460 2.17 -23.83 -35.12
CA LEU A 460 1.82 -23.70 -33.71
C LEU A 460 2.86 -22.87 -32.93
N PHE A 461 4.15 -23.06 -33.18
CA PHE A 461 5.21 -22.50 -32.34
C PHE A 461 5.97 -21.31 -32.94
N ALA A 462 5.87 -21.03 -34.25
CA ALA A 462 6.56 -19.88 -34.85
C ALA A 462 6.14 -18.55 -34.19
N GLY A 463 4.86 -18.43 -33.80
CA GLY A 463 4.35 -17.26 -33.11
C GLY A 463 4.93 -17.04 -31.71
N LEU A 464 5.42 -18.09 -31.04
CA LEU A 464 6.01 -18.02 -29.70
C LEU A 464 7.45 -17.50 -29.70
N LEU A 465 8.16 -17.62 -30.83
CA LEU A 465 9.52 -17.12 -30.95
C LEU A 465 9.53 -15.59 -30.89
N PRO A 466 10.50 -14.98 -30.16
CA PRO A 466 10.68 -13.54 -30.23
C PRO A 466 11.04 -13.15 -31.67
N SER A 467 10.36 -12.12 -32.20
CA SER A 467 10.65 -11.58 -33.52
C SER A 467 12.13 -11.25 -33.62
N THR A 468 12.80 -11.81 -34.61
CA THR A 468 14.20 -11.52 -34.96
C THR A 468 14.26 -10.14 -35.63
N GLU A 469 13.98 -9.08 -34.88
CA GLU A 469 14.32 -7.72 -35.27
C GLU A 469 15.38 -7.17 -34.33
N ALA A 470 16.44 -6.68 -34.97
CA ALA A 470 17.77 -6.37 -34.44
C ALA A 470 17.84 -5.04 -33.66
#